data_AF-A0A6M1PQQ2-F1
#
_entry.id   AF-A0A6M1PQQ2-F1
#
_cell.length_a   1.000
_cell.length_b   1.000
_cell.length_c   1.000
_cell.angle_alpha   90.00
_cell.angle_beta   90.00
_cell.angle_gamma   90.00
#
_symmetry.space_group_name_H-M   'P 1'
#
loop_
_entity.id
_entity.type
_entity.pdbx_description
1 polymer ?
#
loop_
_entity_poly.entity_id
_entity_poly.type
_entity_poly.pdbx_seq_one_letter_code
_entity_poly.pdbx_strand_id
1 'polypeptide(L)'
;MKALTIPCLLLISMLTSASLTGASPAGKAFVATSKQHYSTATKSVLNLSADDKLTTTTYNSIYIPIKDIFAKQVDSLTWDNTKKLATITNEGKQLLINLSGKSIAASDNQVILPSEWVRIVNGRVSLNAYVLAFIFDRYADRYNDTEQVSAERAQWESKLSFLNIDWTDGLADKEHYIHVNVVFK
;
A
#
# COMPACT_ATOMS: atom_id res chain seq x y z
N MET A 1 -47.71 -36.86 35.04
CA MET A 1 -47.36 -35.57 34.40
C MET A 1 -46.55 -35.87 33.15
N LYS A 2 -47.07 -35.54 31.96
CA LYS A 2 -46.40 -35.79 30.66
C LYS A 2 -45.55 -34.58 30.31
N ALA A 3 -44.24 -34.74 30.14
CA ALA A 3 -43.35 -33.70 29.66
C ALA A 3 -43.33 -33.72 28.12
N LEU A 4 -43.78 -32.63 27.52
CA LEU A 4 -43.80 -32.40 26.08
C LEU A 4 -42.46 -31.74 25.69
N THR A 5 -41.64 -32.41 24.89
CA THR A 5 -40.38 -31.87 24.34
C THR A 5 -40.65 -31.35 22.93
N ILE A 6 -40.45 -30.05 22.72
CA ILE A 6 -40.53 -29.39 21.41
C ILE A 6 -39.11 -29.29 20.84
N PRO A 7 -38.80 -29.84 19.65
CA PRO A 7 -37.51 -29.64 19.02
C PRO A 7 -37.50 -28.30 18.27
N CYS A 8 -36.52 -27.45 18.59
CA CYS A 8 -36.26 -26.18 17.91
C CYS A 8 -35.46 -26.44 16.63
N LEU A 9 -36.05 -26.20 15.46
CA LEU A 9 -35.35 -26.22 14.17
C LEU A 9 -34.55 -24.92 14.01
N LEU A 10 -33.22 -25.02 14.02
CA LEU A 10 -32.31 -23.95 13.62
C LEU A 10 -32.17 -23.95 12.09
N LEU A 11 -32.82 -23.00 11.42
CA LEU A 11 -32.56 -22.66 10.03
C LEU A 11 -31.22 -21.90 9.94
N ILE A 12 -30.22 -22.50 9.29
CA ILE A 12 -28.97 -21.83 8.91
C ILE A 12 -29.18 -21.26 7.50
N SER A 13 -29.42 -19.95 7.41
CA SER A 13 -29.37 -19.22 6.14
C SER A 13 -27.91 -18.92 5.78
N MET A 14 -27.36 -19.68 4.82
CA MET A 14 -26.08 -19.34 4.20
C MET A 14 -26.27 -18.13 3.28
N LEU A 15 -25.81 -16.95 3.72
CA LEU A 15 -25.60 -15.81 2.84
C LEU A 15 -24.35 -16.05 2.00
N THR A 16 -24.53 -16.33 0.72
CA THR A 16 -23.46 -16.32 -0.28
C THR A 16 -23.12 -14.88 -0.64
N SER A 17 -21.99 -14.38 -0.14
CA SER A 17 -21.45 -13.08 -0.53
C SER A 17 -20.84 -13.19 -1.93
N ALA A 18 -21.53 -12.64 -2.94
CA ALA A 18 -20.95 -12.42 -4.26
C ALA A 18 -19.83 -11.37 -4.16
N SER A 19 -18.58 -11.79 -4.37
CA SER A 19 -17.44 -10.88 -4.39
C SER A 19 -17.42 -10.11 -5.71
N LEU A 20 -17.98 -8.89 -5.70
CA LEU A 20 -17.77 -7.93 -6.77
C LEU A 20 -16.30 -7.49 -6.76
N THR A 21 -15.56 -7.87 -7.79
CA THR A 21 -14.20 -7.39 -8.07
C THR A 21 -14.27 -5.93 -8.49
N GLY A 22 -14.28 -5.06 -7.50
CA GLY A 22 -14.15 -3.62 -7.63
C GLY A 22 -13.17 -3.13 -6.56
N ALA A 23 -12.56 -1.99 -6.83
CA ALA A 23 -11.61 -1.40 -5.90
C ALA A 23 -12.18 -1.30 -4.47
N SER A 24 -11.38 -1.70 -3.47
CA SER A 24 -11.79 -1.70 -2.07
C SER A 24 -12.13 -0.29 -1.63
N PRO A 25 -13.32 -0.06 -1.04
CA PRO A 25 -13.69 1.26 -0.50
C PRO A 25 -12.65 1.82 0.47
N ALA A 26 -12.05 0.97 1.30
CA ALA A 26 -10.98 1.34 2.22
C ALA A 26 -9.71 1.79 1.48
N GLY A 27 -9.26 1.02 0.49
CA GLY A 27 -8.07 1.35 -0.31
C GLY A 27 -8.20 2.69 -1.04
N LYS A 28 -9.38 2.98 -1.61
CA LYS A 28 -9.69 4.28 -2.24
C LYS A 28 -9.70 5.42 -1.24
N ALA A 29 -10.33 5.22 -0.07
CA ALA A 29 -10.39 6.22 0.98
C ALA A 29 -8.98 6.60 1.46
N PHE A 30 -8.12 5.60 1.70
CA PHE A 30 -6.74 5.84 2.12
C PHE A 30 -5.92 6.64 1.09
N VAL A 31 -6.09 6.36 -0.21
CA VAL A 31 -5.47 7.17 -1.29
C VAL A 31 -6.01 8.60 -1.30
N ALA A 32 -7.31 8.78 -1.09
CA ALA A 32 -7.92 10.11 -1.04
C ALA A 32 -7.42 10.92 0.16
N THR A 33 -7.33 10.31 1.34
CA THR A 33 -6.81 10.94 2.56
C THR A 33 -5.33 11.29 2.42
N SER A 34 -4.49 10.35 2.00
CA SER A 34 -3.06 10.65 1.75
C SER A 34 -2.89 11.77 0.71
N LYS A 35 -3.71 11.81 -0.34
CA LYS A 35 -3.70 12.92 -1.30
C LYS A 35 -4.03 14.28 -0.68
N GLN A 36 -4.93 14.36 0.31
CA GLN A 36 -5.32 15.64 0.92
C GLN A 36 -4.12 16.36 1.57
N HIS A 37 -3.15 15.61 2.10
CA HIS A 37 -1.92 16.15 2.69
C HIS A 37 -0.97 16.81 1.69
N TYR A 38 -1.09 16.47 0.39
CA TYR A 38 -0.18 16.93 -0.68
C TYR A 38 -0.92 17.55 -1.88
N SER A 39 -2.20 17.88 -1.66
CA SER A 39 -3.36 18.15 -2.55
C SER A 39 -3.13 18.49 -4.04
N THR A 40 -2.14 19.29 -4.39
CA THR A 40 -1.95 19.82 -5.75
C THR A 40 -0.92 19.08 -6.59
N ALA A 41 -0.11 18.19 -5.99
CA ALA A 41 0.92 17.49 -6.73
C ALA A 41 0.31 16.53 -7.76
N THR A 42 0.82 16.49 -8.99
CA THR A 42 0.44 15.52 -10.02
C THR A 42 1.64 14.75 -10.57
N LYS A 43 2.83 15.18 -10.15
CA LYS A 43 4.15 14.64 -10.48
C LYS A 43 4.87 14.28 -9.19
N SER A 44 5.98 13.56 -9.29
CA SER A 44 6.73 13.14 -8.11
C SER A 44 8.24 13.26 -8.31
N VAL A 45 8.94 13.52 -7.22
CA VAL A 45 10.38 13.42 -7.10
C VAL A 45 10.64 12.38 -5.99
N LEU A 46 11.36 11.33 -6.31
CA LEU A 46 11.84 10.36 -5.33
C LEU A 46 13.22 10.77 -4.87
N ASN A 47 13.36 11.07 -3.58
CA ASN A 47 14.64 11.25 -2.89
C ASN A 47 14.87 10.01 -2.02
N LEU A 48 15.78 9.14 -2.42
CA LEU A 48 16.04 7.88 -1.75
C LEU A 48 17.38 7.92 -1.04
N SER A 49 17.35 7.83 0.29
CA SER A 49 18.54 7.78 1.16
C SER A 49 18.75 6.36 1.67
N ALA A 50 19.88 5.77 1.31
CA ALA A 50 20.34 4.46 1.79
C ALA A 50 21.87 4.40 1.73
N ASP A 51 22.52 3.69 2.66
CA ASP A 51 23.99 3.55 2.70
C ASP A 51 24.75 4.89 2.59
N ASP A 52 24.32 5.92 3.32
CA ASP A 52 24.84 7.30 3.28
C ASP A 52 24.80 7.97 1.90
N LYS A 53 23.98 7.47 0.97
CA LYS A 53 23.82 8.01 -0.38
C LYS A 53 22.40 8.47 -0.63
N LEU A 54 22.28 9.69 -1.16
CA LEU A 54 21.03 10.23 -1.68
C LEU A 54 20.98 10.06 -3.21
N THR A 55 19.91 9.44 -3.70
CA THR A 55 19.57 9.39 -5.13
C THR A 55 18.27 10.14 -5.37
N THR A 56 18.28 11.08 -6.32
CA THR A 56 17.08 11.84 -6.71
C THR A 56 16.64 11.45 -8.12
N THR A 57 15.37 11.08 -8.27
CA THR A 57 14.75 10.78 -9.57
C THR A 57 13.43 11.52 -9.73
N THR A 58 13.24 12.20 -10.85
CA THR A 58 12.01 12.95 -11.15
C THR A 58 11.11 12.18 -12.12
N TYR A 59 9.80 12.22 -11.86
CA TYR A 59 8.78 11.58 -12.69
C TYR A 59 7.69 12.58 -13.07
N ASN A 60 7.33 12.63 -14.35
CA ASN A 60 6.12 13.30 -14.85
C ASN A 60 4.84 12.51 -14.52
N SER A 61 4.74 11.98 -13.31
CA SER A 61 3.62 11.19 -12.80
C SER A 61 3.65 11.17 -11.28
N ILE A 62 2.48 11.05 -10.65
CA ILE A 62 2.35 10.79 -9.21
C ILE A 62 2.66 9.32 -8.84
N TYR A 63 3.02 8.50 -9.82
CA TYR A 63 3.35 7.09 -9.64
C TYR A 63 4.84 6.84 -9.83
N ILE A 64 5.46 6.30 -8.78
CA ILE A 64 6.90 6.02 -8.71
C ILE A 64 7.11 4.51 -8.96
N PRO A 65 7.97 4.10 -9.91
CA PRO A 65 8.24 2.69 -10.14
C PRO A 65 8.77 1.98 -8.88
N ILE A 66 8.18 0.85 -8.52
CA ILE A 66 8.57 0.11 -7.31
C ILE A 66 10.02 -0.36 -7.35
N LYS A 67 10.55 -0.59 -8.56
CA LYS A 67 11.94 -0.96 -8.78
C LYS A 67 12.89 0.15 -8.33
N ASP A 68 12.52 1.41 -8.56
CA ASP A 68 13.35 2.56 -8.25
C ASP A 68 13.33 2.87 -6.74
N ILE A 69 12.32 2.38 -6.01
CA ILE A 69 12.21 2.45 -4.55
C ILE A 69 12.97 1.28 -3.88
N PHE A 70 12.75 0.05 -4.32
CA PHE A 70 13.10 -1.14 -3.52
C PHE A 70 14.23 -2.01 -4.07
N ALA A 71 14.63 -1.90 -5.35
CA ALA A 71 15.46 -2.93 -5.99
C ALA A 71 16.86 -3.15 -5.37
N LYS A 72 17.36 -2.18 -4.60
CA LYS A 72 18.64 -2.27 -3.88
C LYS A 72 18.48 -2.46 -2.38
N GLN A 73 17.26 -2.42 -1.87
CA GLN A 73 16.94 -2.31 -0.44
C GLN A 73 16.24 -3.56 0.12
N VAL A 74 15.98 -4.54 -0.75
CA VAL A 74 15.25 -5.76 -0.40
C VAL A 74 15.94 -6.98 -0.99
N ASP A 75 15.72 -8.15 -0.39
CA ASP A 75 16.31 -9.42 -0.85
C ASP A 75 15.99 -9.73 -2.32
N SER A 76 14.74 -9.52 -2.75
CA SER A 76 14.37 -9.69 -4.16
C SER A 76 13.14 -8.92 -4.57
N LEU A 77 13.11 -8.53 -5.85
CA LEU A 77 11.95 -7.96 -6.52
C LEU A 77 11.73 -8.70 -7.84
N THR A 78 10.56 -9.32 -7.98
CA THR A 78 10.23 -10.15 -9.15
C THR A 78 8.91 -9.72 -9.79
N TRP A 79 8.75 -10.00 -11.08
CA TRP A 79 7.53 -9.79 -11.85
C TRP A 79 7.14 -11.07 -12.58
N ASP A 80 5.96 -11.61 -12.25
CA ASP A 80 5.33 -12.68 -12.99
C ASP A 80 4.36 -12.06 -14.01
N ASN A 81 4.76 -12.04 -15.29
CA ASN A 81 3.96 -11.46 -16.36
C ASN A 81 2.67 -12.25 -16.65
N THR A 82 2.65 -13.55 -16.37
CA THR A 82 1.50 -14.43 -16.59
C THR A 82 0.45 -14.19 -15.51
N LYS A 83 0.88 -14.09 -14.25
CA LYS A 83 0.00 -13.82 -13.11
C LYS A 83 -0.27 -12.33 -12.90
N LYS A 84 0.45 -11.44 -13.58
CA LYS A 84 0.42 -9.98 -13.37
C LYS A 84 0.66 -9.63 -11.89
N LEU A 85 1.68 -10.26 -11.32
CA LEU A 85 2.00 -10.18 -9.89
C LEU A 85 3.44 -9.71 -9.73
N ALA A 86 3.64 -8.59 -9.04
CA ALA A 86 4.96 -8.24 -8.53
C ALA A 86 5.10 -8.73 -7.08
N THR A 87 6.26 -9.28 -6.76
CA THR A 87 6.59 -9.76 -5.41
C THR A 87 7.88 -9.11 -4.96
N ILE A 88 7.81 -8.42 -3.81
CA ILE A 88 8.97 -7.90 -3.10
C ILE A 88 9.19 -8.79 -1.89
N THR A 89 10.34 -9.45 -1.80
CA THR A 89 10.71 -10.28 -0.65
C THR A 89 11.77 -9.57 0.15
N ASN A 90 11.58 -9.52 1.47
CA ASN A 90 12.60 -9.08 2.40
C ASN A 90 12.42 -9.79 3.74
N GLU A 91 13.51 -10.26 4.36
CA GLU A 91 13.51 -10.86 5.71
C GLU A 91 12.50 -12.02 5.86
N GLY A 92 12.35 -12.84 4.81
CA GLY A 92 11.42 -13.99 4.80
C GLY A 92 9.93 -13.64 4.66
N LYS A 93 9.59 -12.35 4.54
CA LYS A 93 8.23 -11.85 4.25
C LYS A 93 8.10 -11.34 2.82
N GLN A 94 6.87 -11.27 2.34
CA GLN A 94 6.57 -10.90 0.95
C GLN A 94 5.48 -9.83 0.87
N LEU A 95 5.76 -8.77 0.12
CA LEU A 95 4.74 -7.85 -0.38
C LEU A 95 4.29 -8.30 -1.77
N LEU A 96 3.01 -8.56 -1.92
CA LEU A 96 2.36 -8.94 -3.16
C LEU A 96 1.61 -7.77 -3.76
N ILE A 97 1.95 -7.42 -5.00
CA ILE A 97 1.31 -6.36 -5.77
C ILE A 97 0.58 -7.00 -6.94
N ASN A 98 -0.70 -7.25 -6.74
CA ASN A 98 -1.55 -7.96 -7.68
C ASN A 98 -2.25 -7.00 -8.65
N LEU A 99 -1.87 -7.06 -9.91
CA LEU A 99 -2.42 -6.25 -11.00
C LEU A 99 -3.24 -7.10 -11.99
N SER A 100 -3.59 -8.33 -11.62
CA SER A 100 -4.38 -9.24 -12.46
C SER A 100 -5.88 -8.94 -12.48
N GLY A 101 -6.37 -8.15 -11.52
CA GLY A 101 -7.80 -7.94 -11.27
C GLY A 101 -8.52 -9.13 -10.62
N LYS A 102 -7.81 -10.24 -10.35
CA LYS A 102 -8.36 -11.43 -9.68
C LYS A 102 -8.04 -11.39 -8.18
N SER A 103 -8.93 -11.89 -7.33
CA SER A 103 -8.61 -12.06 -5.92
C SER A 103 -7.51 -13.12 -5.74
N ILE A 104 -6.59 -12.88 -4.80
CA ILE A 104 -5.59 -13.85 -4.36
C ILE A 104 -5.62 -13.94 -2.84
N ALA A 105 -5.32 -15.12 -2.31
CA ALA A 105 -5.14 -15.32 -0.88
C ALA A 105 -3.67 -15.10 -0.50
N ALA A 106 -3.44 -14.42 0.63
CA ALA A 106 -2.12 -14.31 1.23
C ALA A 106 -1.89 -15.49 2.19
N SER A 107 -0.66 -16.01 2.24
CA SER A 107 -0.16 -16.78 3.38
C SER A 107 0.22 -15.88 4.55
N ASP A 108 0.52 -16.47 5.71
CA ASP A 108 0.84 -15.73 6.95
C ASP A 108 2.04 -14.78 6.84
N ASN A 109 2.98 -15.07 5.93
CA ASN A 109 4.16 -14.24 5.66
C ASN A 109 3.98 -13.28 4.46
N GLN A 110 2.78 -13.20 3.90
CA GLN A 110 2.46 -12.39 2.74
C GLN A 110 1.54 -11.23 3.13
N VAL A 111 1.84 -10.06 2.59
CA VAL A 111 0.98 -8.88 2.64
C VAL A 111 0.57 -8.57 1.21
N ILE A 112 -0.73 -8.45 0.95
CA ILE A 112 -1.22 -8.00 -0.36
C ILE A 112 -1.46 -6.50 -0.29
N LEU A 113 -0.80 -5.76 -1.18
CA LEU A 113 -0.99 -4.32 -1.29
C LEU A 113 -2.34 -4.01 -1.96
N PRO A 114 -3.10 -3.01 -1.49
CA PRO A 114 -4.34 -2.60 -2.13
C PRO A 114 -4.12 -2.19 -3.58
N SER A 115 -4.96 -2.70 -4.48
CA SER A 115 -4.81 -2.48 -5.93
C SER A 115 -4.97 -1.00 -6.33
N GLU A 116 -5.58 -0.20 -5.47
CA GLU A 116 -5.81 1.24 -5.65
C GLU A 116 -4.52 2.06 -5.51
N TRP A 117 -3.54 1.51 -4.80
CA TRP A 117 -2.30 2.20 -4.48
C TRP A 117 -1.28 2.07 -5.61
N VAL A 118 -1.49 1.12 -6.50
CA VAL A 118 -0.54 0.75 -7.55
C VAL A 118 -1.17 0.81 -8.93
N ARG A 119 -0.34 0.94 -9.96
CA ARG A 119 -0.74 0.76 -11.36
C ARG A 119 0.48 0.46 -12.21
N ILE A 120 0.26 0.14 -13.48
CA ILE A 120 1.32 0.09 -14.49
C ILE A 120 1.39 1.45 -15.18
N VAL A 121 2.57 2.09 -15.14
CA VAL A 121 2.88 3.32 -15.89
C VAL A 121 4.09 3.04 -16.76
N ASN A 122 3.98 3.27 -18.08
CA ASN A 122 5.07 3.04 -19.05
C ASN A 122 5.70 1.64 -18.92
N GLY A 123 4.86 0.61 -18.72
CA GLY A 123 5.30 -0.78 -18.58
C GLY A 123 5.93 -1.12 -17.22
N ARG A 124 5.96 -0.20 -16.25
CA ARG A 124 6.52 -0.42 -14.91
C ARG A 124 5.43 -0.44 -13.85
N VAL A 125 5.48 -1.43 -12.96
CA VAL A 125 4.67 -1.44 -11.73
C VAL A 125 5.10 -0.26 -10.87
N SER A 126 4.15 0.58 -10.49
CA SER A 126 4.41 1.85 -9.84
C SER A 126 3.45 2.07 -8.68
N LEU A 127 3.95 2.67 -7.61
CA LEU A 127 3.24 3.00 -6.36
C LEU A 127 2.85 4.47 -6.34
N ASN A 128 1.68 4.78 -5.79
CA ASN A 128 1.20 6.15 -5.62
C ASN A 128 2.10 6.89 -4.61
N ALA A 129 2.69 7.99 -5.03
CA ALA A 129 3.61 8.80 -4.24
C ALA A 129 2.99 9.35 -2.96
N TYR A 130 1.69 9.68 -2.95
CA TYR A 130 1.01 10.14 -1.73
C TYR A 130 0.99 9.04 -0.66
N VAL A 131 0.66 7.81 -1.08
CA VAL A 131 0.59 6.66 -0.18
C VAL A 131 1.98 6.34 0.36
N LEU A 132 2.99 6.35 -0.51
CA LEU A 132 4.38 6.13 -0.09
C LEU A 132 4.83 7.16 0.94
N ALA A 133 4.60 8.45 0.68
CA ALA A 133 4.96 9.52 1.61
C ALA A 133 4.21 9.43 2.94
N PHE A 134 2.95 9.00 2.90
CA PHE A 134 2.04 9.03 4.03
C PHE A 134 2.24 7.89 5.04
N ILE A 135 2.51 6.65 4.60
CA ILE A 135 2.50 5.48 5.51
C ILE A 135 3.54 5.62 6.63
N PHE A 136 4.78 5.94 6.26
CA PHE A 136 5.93 6.01 7.15
C PHE A 136 6.30 7.47 7.50
N ASP A 137 5.35 8.40 7.39
CA ASP A 137 5.64 9.81 7.57
C ASP A 137 6.13 10.12 8.99
N ARG A 138 7.36 10.62 9.12
CA ARG A 138 7.98 10.96 10.41
C ARG A 138 7.27 12.08 11.17
N TYR A 139 6.37 12.81 10.52
CA TYR A 139 5.57 13.89 11.10
C TYR A 139 4.08 13.56 11.12
N ALA A 140 3.71 12.28 10.96
CA ALA A 140 2.31 11.86 10.93
C ALA A 140 1.53 12.20 12.22
N ASP A 141 2.23 12.39 13.35
CA ASP A 141 1.65 12.87 14.61
C ASP A 141 1.08 14.29 14.53
N ARG A 142 1.48 15.06 13.51
CA ARG A 142 0.98 16.41 13.23
C ARG A 142 -0.23 16.43 12.31
N TYR A 143 -0.62 15.29 11.76
CA TYR A 143 -1.81 15.21 10.92
C TYR A 143 -3.07 15.33 11.78
N ASN A 144 -3.98 16.21 11.37
CA ASN A 144 -5.31 16.32 11.95
C ASN A 144 -6.26 15.28 11.33
N ASP A 145 -5.77 14.05 11.22
CA ASP A 145 -6.50 12.90 10.68
C ASP A 145 -7.48 12.35 11.72
N THR A 146 -8.52 11.66 11.26
CA THR A 146 -9.42 10.96 12.18
C THR A 146 -8.69 9.77 12.81
N GLU A 147 -9.12 9.35 14.00
CA GLU A 147 -8.55 8.20 14.70
C GLU A 147 -8.51 6.94 13.82
N GLN A 148 -9.52 6.74 12.99
CA GLN A 148 -9.60 5.60 12.07
C GLN A 148 -8.49 5.62 11.00
N VAL A 149 -8.19 6.79 10.44
CA VAL A 149 -7.12 6.96 9.45
C VAL A 149 -5.76 6.72 10.10
N SER A 150 -5.54 7.31 11.27
CA SER A 150 -4.30 7.11 12.04
C SER A 150 -4.08 5.64 12.40
N ALA A 151 -5.14 4.95 12.82
CA ALA A 151 -5.09 3.52 13.11
C ALA A 151 -4.83 2.67 11.85
N GLU A 152 -5.47 2.97 10.72
CA GLU A 152 -5.22 2.27 9.45
C GLU A 152 -3.78 2.48 8.98
N ARG A 153 -3.26 3.71 9.06
CA ARG A 153 -1.86 4.03 8.73
C ARG A 153 -0.89 3.24 9.60
N ALA A 154 -1.07 3.23 10.93
CA ALA A 154 -0.23 2.47 11.85
C ALA A 154 -0.27 0.96 11.58
N GLN A 155 -1.43 0.41 11.19
CA GLN A 155 -1.52 -0.99 10.77
C GLN A 155 -0.71 -1.28 9.51
N TRP A 156 -0.74 -0.38 8.52
CA TRP A 156 0.06 -0.53 7.31
C TRP A 156 1.55 -0.36 7.56
N GLU A 157 1.94 0.62 8.37
CA GLU A 157 3.31 0.82 8.83
C GLU A 157 3.86 -0.45 9.48
N SER A 158 3.09 -1.06 10.40
CA SER A 158 3.45 -2.32 11.03
C SER A 158 3.55 -3.50 10.04
N LYS A 159 2.55 -3.67 9.17
CA LYS A 159 2.53 -4.74 8.15
C LYS A 159 3.71 -4.64 7.19
N LEU A 160 4.15 -3.43 6.86
CA LEU A 160 5.20 -3.15 5.87
C LEU A 160 6.57 -2.91 6.50
N SER A 161 6.70 -3.01 7.82
CA SER A 161 7.96 -2.79 8.56
C SER A 161 9.15 -3.63 8.07
N PHE A 162 8.88 -4.80 7.50
CA PHE A 162 9.89 -5.69 6.92
C PHE A 162 10.52 -5.15 5.64
N LEU A 163 10.03 -4.03 5.07
CA LEU A 163 10.65 -3.39 3.90
C LEU A 163 11.81 -2.47 4.27
N ASN A 164 12.17 -2.38 5.56
CA ASN A 164 13.30 -1.60 6.07
C ASN A 164 13.26 -0.11 5.73
N ILE A 165 12.08 0.45 5.50
CA ILE A 165 11.88 1.90 5.51
C ILE A 165 11.94 2.36 6.97
N ASP A 166 12.83 3.30 7.27
CA ASP A 166 12.91 3.97 8.56
C ASP A 166 11.84 5.05 8.67
N TRP A 167 11.79 5.94 7.68
CA TRP A 167 10.76 6.97 7.58
C TRP A 167 10.61 7.50 6.15
N THR A 168 9.49 8.16 5.94
CA THR A 168 9.22 8.99 4.77
C THR A 168 8.91 10.43 5.16
N ASP A 169 9.05 11.34 4.21
CA ASP A 169 8.61 12.74 4.33
C ASP A 169 8.15 13.21 2.95
N GLY A 170 6.98 13.84 2.89
CA GLY A 170 6.37 14.34 1.66
C GLY A 170 6.24 15.85 1.66
N LEU A 171 6.81 16.52 0.64
CA LEU A 171 6.66 17.95 0.45
C LEU A 171 6.11 18.26 -0.94
N ALA A 172 4.91 18.83 -1.02
CA ALA A 172 4.38 19.32 -2.28
C ALA A 172 4.98 20.70 -2.63
N ASP A 173 5.32 20.92 -3.88
CA ASP A 173 5.84 22.20 -4.39
C ASP A 173 4.84 22.93 -5.30
N LYS A 174 5.23 24.15 -5.70
CA LYS A 174 4.41 25.02 -6.56
C LYS A 174 4.33 24.55 -8.01
N GLU A 175 5.21 23.64 -8.43
CA GLU A 175 5.25 23.07 -9.79
C GLU A 175 4.46 21.77 -9.91
N HIS A 176 3.67 21.44 -8.88
CA HIS A 176 2.87 20.24 -8.79
C HIS A 176 3.70 18.95 -8.66
N TYR A 177 4.91 19.01 -8.10
CA TYR A 177 5.62 17.81 -7.64
C TYR A 177 5.35 17.58 -6.16
N ILE A 178 5.26 16.30 -5.78
CA ILE A 178 5.54 15.86 -4.41
C ILE A 178 6.97 15.34 -4.36
N HIS A 179 7.79 15.92 -3.49
CA HIS A 179 9.09 15.41 -3.12
C HIS A 179 8.90 14.37 -2.03
N VAL A 180 9.09 13.10 -2.37
CA VAL A 180 8.99 11.97 -1.45
C VAL A 180 10.40 11.58 -1.03
N ASN A 181 10.75 11.90 0.19
CA ASN A 181 11.96 11.41 0.83
C ASN A 181 11.66 10.03 1.41
N VAL A 182 12.46 9.04 1.06
CA VAL A 182 12.39 7.67 1.59
C VAL A 182 13.75 7.35 2.17
N VAL A 183 13.79 7.03 3.46
CA VAL A 183 15.01 6.65 4.16
C VAL A 183 14.92 5.20 4.57
N PHE A 184 15.91 4.42 4.17
CA PHE A 184 16.05 3.03 4.57
C PHE A 184 16.96 2.89 5.81
N LYS A 185 16.72 1.84 6.58
CA LYS A 185 17.50 1.46 7.77
C LYS A 185 18.86 0.87 7.41
#